data_AF-A0AAW6KII2-F1
#
_entry.id   AF-A0AAW6KII2-F1
#
_cell.length_a   1.000
_cell.length_b   1.000
_cell.length_c   1.000
_cell.angle_alpha   90.00
_cell.angle_beta   90.00
_cell.angle_gamma   90.00
#
_symmetry.space_group_name_H-M   'P 1'
#
loop_
_entity.id
_entity.type
_entity.pdbx_description
1 polymer ?
#
loop_
_entity_poly.entity_id
_entity_poly.type
_entity_poly.pdbx_seq_one_letter_code
_entity_poly.pdbx_strand_id
1 'polypeptide(L)'
;KNLNKPETLGPNMAIALLTTLYGSLLANMLFIPIAAKLEEKTENEIFKKQVMIEGIIGIQSGRNPRNLESQLVVFSSKEEWAKK
;
A
#
# COMPACT_ATOMS: atom_id res chain seq x y z
N LYS A 1 -25.12 14.80 -38.67
CA LYS A 1 -26.15 13.84 -39.16
C LYS A 1 -25.78 12.44 -38.69
N ASN A 2 -26.27 11.99 -37.54
CA ASN A 2 -26.26 10.59 -37.04
C ASN A 2 -26.90 10.46 -35.63
N LEU A 3 -27.29 11.56 -34.98
CA LEU A 3 -27.89 11.57 -33.63
C LEU A 3 -29.42 11.33 -33.60
N ASN A 4 -30.08 11.22 -34.76
CA ASN A 4 -31.54 11.19 -34.87
C ASN A 4 -32.10 9.83 -35.31
N LYS A 5 -31.29 8.78 -35.34
CA LYS A 5 -31.76 7.41 -35.58
C LYS A 5 -31.97 6.73 -34.23
N PRO A 6 -33.22 6.65 -33.72
CA PRO A 6 -33.50 6.06 -32.40
C PRO A 6 -33.01 4.60 -32.29
N GLU A 7 -32.94 3.89 -33.41
CA GLU A 7 -32.40 2.53 -33.53
C GLU A 7 -30.93 2.40 -33.08
N THR A 8 -30.11 3.44 -33.29
CA THR A 8 -28.67 3.44 -32.95
C THR A 8 -28.37 4.05 -31.58
N LEU A 9 -29.35 4.69 -30.94
CA LEU A 9 -29.16 5.38 -29.67
C LEU A 9 -29.04 4.39 -28.50
N GLY A 10 -29.91 3.38 -28.46
CA GLY A 10 -29.90 2.35 -27.42
C GLY A 10 -28.59 1.55 -27.33
N PRO A 11 -28.09 0.97 -28.45
CA PRO A 11 -26.84 0.21 -28.45
C PRO A 11 -25.61 1.04 -28.03
N ASN A 12 -25.50 2.28 -28.52
CA ASN A 12 -24.37 3.16 -28.18
C ASN A 12 -24.41 3.59 -26.70
N MET A 13 -25.60 3.83 -26.15
CA MET A 13 -25.76 4.16 -24.75
C MET A 13 -25.45 2.95 -23.84
N ALA A 14 -25.85 1.74 -24.24
CA ALA A 14 -25.54 0.52 -23.49
C ALA A 14 -24.03 0.28 -23.38
N ILE A 15 -23.27 0.49 -24.46
CA ILE A 15 -21.79 0.34 -24.44
C ILE A 15 -21.14 1.37 -23.51
N ALA A 16 -21.63 2.62 -23.51
CA ALA A 16 -21.13 3.64 -22.59
C ALA A 16 -21.36 3.25 -21.12
N LEU A 17 -22.57 2.76 -20.78
CA LEU A 17 -22.89 2.30 -19.42
C LEU A 17 -22.08 1.07 -19.01
N LEU A 18 -21.85 0.12 -19.93
CA LEU A 18 -20.99 -1.04 -19.68
C LEU A 18 -19.54 -0.62 -19.43
N THR A 19 -19.04 0.37 -20.16
CA THR A 19 -17.68 0.90 -19.96
C THR A 19 -17.54 1.52 -18.57
N THR A 20 -18.54 2.28 -18.11
CA THR A 20 -18.59 2.81 -16.73
C THR A 20 -18.72 1.70 -15.69
N LEU A 21 -19.50 0.67 -15.96
CA LEU A 21 -19.67 -0.47 -15.06
C LEU A 21 -18.35 -1.24 -14.90
N TYR A 22 -17.70 -1.64 -16.00
CA TYR A 22 -16.43 -2.36 -15.93
C TYR A 22 -15.33 -1.51 -15.31
N GLY A 23 -15.27 -0.20 -15.59
CA GLY A 23 -14.30 0.69 -14.96
C GLY A 23 -14.49 0.79 -13.44
N SER A 24 -15.73 1.03 -12.98
CA SER A 24 -16.03 1.15 -11.55
C SER A 24 -15.86 -0.15 -10.78
N LEU A 25 -16.19 -1.29 -11.39
CA LEU A 25 -15.96 -2.61 -10.80
C LEU A 25 -14.48 -2.91 -10.63
N LEU A 26 -13.67 -2.70 -11.68
CA LEU A 26 -12.23 -2.96 -11.62
C LEU A 26 -11.52 -2.01 -10.63
N ALA A 27 -11.91 -0.73 -10.61
CA ALA A 27 -11.38 0.24 -9.66
C ALA A 27 -11.60 -0.20 -8.22
N ASN A 28 -12.85 -0.44 -7.84
CA ASN A 28 -13.20 -0.67 -6.44
C ASN A 28 -12.87 -2.08 -5.95
N MET A 29 -12.97 -3.09 -6.82
CA MET A 29 -12.79 -4.49 -6.42
C MET A 29 -11.36 -4.99 -6.55
N LEU A 30 -10.55 -4.42 -7.46
CA LEU A 30 -9.18 -4.88 -7.71
C LEU A 30 -8.14 -3.83 -7.38
N PHE A 31 -8.21 -2.63 -7.97
CA PHE A 31 -7.12 -1.66 -7.85
C PHE A 31 -7.01 -1.05 -6.45
N ILE A 32 -8.13 -0.70 -5.81
CA ILE A 32 -8.14 -0.16 -4.44
C ILE A 32 -7.52 -1.15 -3.43
N PRO A 33 -7.95 -2.43 -3.33
CA PRO A 33 -7.35 -3.35 -2.36
C PRO A 33 -5.89 -3.68 -2.68
N ILE A 34 -5.48 -3.69 -3.95
CA ILE A 34 -4.07 -3.86 -4.34
C ILE A 34 -3.24 -2.66 -3.85
N ALA A 35 -3.74 -1.43 -4.04
CA ALA A 35 -3.07 -0.22 -3.59
C ALA A 35 -2.92 -0.20 -2.06
N ALA A 36 -3.99 -0.49 -1.32
CA ALA A 36 -3.95 -0.55 0.14
C ALA A 36 -2.93 -1.58 0.67
N LYS A 37 -2.89 -2.77 0.05
CA LYS A 37 -1.92 -3.80 0.42
C LYS A 37 -0.47 -3.41 0.10
N LEU A 38 -0.27 -2.66 -0.97
CA LEU A 38 1.05 -2.17 -1.33
C LEU A 38 1.51 -1.07 -0.35
N GLU A 39 0.61 -0.16 0.00
CA GLU A 39 0.86 0.90 0.99
C GLU A 39 1.24 0.30 2.35
N GLU A 40 0.49 -0.69 2.84
CA GLU A 40 0.82 -1.42 4.08
C GLU A 40 2.24 -2.03 4.04
N LYS A 41 2.63 -2.63 2.90
CA LYS A 41 3.99 -3.15 2.73
C LYS A 41 5.03 -2.04 2.73
N THR A 42 4.74 -0.93 2.08
CA THR A 42 5.62 0.24 2.02
C THR A 42 5.83 0.84 3.40
N GLU A 43 4.78 1.01 4.21
CA GLU A 43 4.88 1.49 5.59
C GLU A 43 5.77 0.58 6.43
N ASN A 44 5.58 -0.74 6.32
CA ASN A 44 6.42 -1.72 7.00
C ASN A 44 7.90 -1.63 6.56
N GLU A 45 8.16 -1.40 5.27
CA GLU A 45 9.53 -1.24 4.77
C GLU A 45 10.18 0.07 5.24
N ILE A 46 9.41 1.18 5.24
CA ILE A 46 9.85 2.48 5.75
C ILE A 46 10.20 2.34 7.23
N PHE A 47 9.35 1.70 8.02
CA PHE A 47 9.60 1.48 9.44
C PHE A 47 10.90 0.70 9.68
N LYS A 48 11.13 -0.40 8.94
CA LYS A 48 12.39 -1.18 9.04
C LYS A 48 13.62 -0.34 8.70
N LYS A 49 13.54 0.50 7.66
CA LYS A 49 14.62 1.41 7.28
C LYS A 49 14.86 2.48 8.34
N GLN A 50 13.80 3.02 8.95
CA GLN A 50 13.92 3.99 10.03
C GLN A 50 14.66 3.41 11.23
N VAL A 51 14.31 2.21 11.66
CA VAL A 51 15.00 1.50 12.77
C VAL A 51 16.47 1.27 12.42
N MET A 52 16.78 0.89 11.18
CA MET A 52 18.17 0.73 10.73
C MET A 52 18.96 2.04 10.79
N ILE A 53 18.36 3.16 10.36
CA ILE A 53 19.00 4.49 10.41
C ILE A 53 19.29 4.89 11.86
N GLU A 54 18.32 4.73 12.76
CA GLU A 54 18.53 5.03 14.19
C GLU A 54 19.61 4.14 14.81
N GLY A 55 19.69 2.87 14.42
CA GLY A 55 20.77 1.97 14.81
C GLY A 55 22.14 2.49 14.37
N ILE A 56 22.28 2.92 13.10
CA ILE A 56 23.52 3.45 12.56
C ILE A 56 23.94 4.74 13.28
N ILE A 57 23.00 5.67 13.49
CA ILE A 57 23.24 6.92 14.23
C ILE A 57 23.65 6.62 15.68
N GLY A 58 23.02 5.63 16.31
CA GLY A 58 23.35 5.19 17.67
C GLY A 58 24.78 4.65 17.78
N ILE A 59 25.23 3.86 16.81
CA ILE A 59 26.61 3.35 16.72
C ILE A 59 27.60 4.51 16.51
N GLN A 60 27.31 5.41 15.56
CA GLN A 60 28.16 6.57 15.26
C GLN A 60 28.32 7.49 16.48
N SER A 61 27.25 7.67 17.26
CA SER A 61 27.23 8.50 18.46
C SER A 61 27.96 7.87 19.66
N GLY A 62 28.52 6.66 19.51
CA GLY A 62 29.25 5.97 20.58
C GLY A 62 28.37 5.47 21.72
N ARG A 63 27.06 5.26 21.48
CA ARG A 63 26.18 4.67 22.50
C ARG A 63 26.63 3.25 22.83
N ASN A 64 26.53 2.86 24.10
CA ASN A 64 26.84 1.50 24.53
C ASN A 64 25.95 0.50 23.74
N PRO A 65 26.54 -0.46 22.99
CA PRO A 65 25.80 -1.38 22.12
C PRO A 65 24.65 -2.10 22.81
N ARG A 66 24.81 -2.43 24.09
CA ARG A 66 23.80 -3.14 24.90
C ARG A 66 22.56 -2.28 25.19
N ASN A 67 22.74 -0.97 25.34
CA ASN A 67 21.63 -0.02 25.51
C ASN A 67 20.96 0.27 24.17
N LEU A 68 21.74 0.32 23.08
CA LEU A 68 21.21 0.50 21.73
C LEU A 68 20.35 -0.70 21.31
N GLU A 69 20.81 -1.93 21.55
CA GLU A 69 20.06 -3.16 21.31
C GLU A 69 18.73 -3.15 22.06
N SER A 70 18.74 -2.78 23.34
CA SER A 70 17.52 -2.70 24.15
C SER A 70 16.49 -1.70 23.60
N GLN A 71 16.94 -0.59 22.99
CA GLN A 71 16.07 0.38 22.34
C GLN A 71 15.55 -0.13 20.99
N LEU A 72 16.40 -0.78 20.18
CA LEU A 72 16.02 -1.35 18.89
C LEU A 72 15.07 -2.54 19.01
N VAL A 73 15.19 -3.34 20.07
CA VAL A 73 14.29 -4.47 20.39
C VAL A 73 12.87 -3.99 20.74
N VAL A 74 12.70 -2.76 21.24
CA VAL A 74 11.36 -2.19 21.48
C VAL A 74 10.66 -1.82 20.16
N PHE A 75 11.43 -1.48 19.12
CA PHE A 75 10.88 -1.13 17.80
C PHE A 75 10.57 -2.37 16.94
N SER A 76 11.34 -3.46 17.05
CA SER A 76 10.92 -4.75 16.49
C SER A 76 9.75 -5.27 17.31
N SER A 77 8.53 -5.06 16.82
CA SER A 77 7.29 -5.57 17.42
C SER A 77 7.50 -6.95 18.04
N LYS A 78 6.97 -7.15 19.26
CA LYS A 78 7.02 -8.36 20.10
C LYS A 78 6.78 -9.71 19.38
N GLU A 79 6.29 -9.72 18.15
CA GLU A 79 5.99 -10.94 17.38
C GLU A 79 7.21 -11.63 16.74
N GLU A 80 8.32 -10.95 16.46
CA GLU A 80 9.51 -11.61 15.88
C GLU A 80 10.34 -12.38 16.92
N TRP A 81 10.42 -11.87 18.16
CA TRP A 81 11.13 -12.54 19.26
C TRP A 81 10.33 -13.68 19.91
N ALA A 82 9.00 -13.70 19.79
CA ALA A 82 8.16 -14.78 20.32
C ALA A 82 8.22 -16.09 19.49
N LYS A 83 8.81 -16.04 18.29
CA LYS A 83 8.96 -17.19 17.38
C LYS A 83 10.35 -17.85 17.43
N LYS A 84 11.24 -17.40 18.31
CA LYS A 84 12.60 -17.94 18.47
C LYS A 84 12.76 -18.61 19.81
#